data_AF-A0AAQ0M1C4-F1
#
_entry.id   AF-A0AAQ0M1C4-F1
#
_cell.length_a   1.000
_cell.length_b   1.000
_cell.length_c   1.000
_cell.angle_alpha   90.00
_cell.angle_beta   90.00
_cell.angle_gamma   90.00
#
_symmetry.space_group_name_H-M   'P 1'
#
loop_
_entity.id
_entity.type
_entity.pdbx_description
1 polymer ?
#
loop_
_entity_poly.entity_id
_entity_poly.type
_entity_poly.pdbx_seq_one_letter_code
_entity_poly.pdbx_strand_id
1 'polypeptide(L)' 'MAINIDPQHFADLVVTANPSKSEDPEDIAKESLELFIHAYRLAERYANISTNCYDTAEIIQEVKNADLELS' A
#
# COMPACT_ATOMS: atom_id res chain seq x y z
N MET A 1 2.42 12.55 7.65
CA MET A 1 2.73 12.45 6.20
C MET A 1 1.93 11.28 5.66
N ALA A 2 0.84 11.53 4.94
CA ALA A 2 -0.04 10.46 4.46
C ALA A 2 0.58 9.92 3.17
N ILE A 3 0.97 8.64 3.18
CA ILE A 3 1.44 7.99 1.98
C ILE A 3 0.20 7.42 1.30
N ASN A 4 -0.31 8.13 0.30
CA ASN A 4 -1.36 7.59 -0.56
C ASN A 4 -0.71 6.60 -1.52
N ILE A 5 -0.92 5.32 -1.27
CA ILE A 5 -0.38 4.25 -2.10
C ILE A 5 -1.53 3.74 -2.97
N ASP A 6 -1.37 3.87 -4.29
CA ASP A 6 -2.18 3.13 -5.26
C ASP A 6 -1.55 1.73 -5.44
N PRO A 7 -2.20 0.66 -4.95
CA PRO A 7 -1.62 -0.68 -4.99
C PRO A 7 -1.43 -1.22 -6.41
N GLN A 8 -2.29 -0.82 -7.36
CA GLN A 8 -2.19 -1.25 -8.74
C GLN A 8 -1.01 -0.59 -9.42
N HIS A 9 -0.91 0.74 -9.31
CA HIS A 9 0.20 1.48 -9.90
C HIS A 9 1.57 1.04 -9.32
N PHE A 10 1.61 0.75 -8.03
CA PHE A 10 2.82 0.21 -7.39
C PHE A 10 3.20 -1.16 -7.96
N ALA A 11 2.24 -2.07 -8.11
CA ALA A 11 2.50 -3.40 -8.65
C ALA A 11 2.99 -3.36 -10.11
N ASP A 12 2.40 -2.51 -10.94
CA ASP A 12 2.84 -2.28 -12.32
C ASP A 12 4.29 -1.80 -12.39
N LEU A 13 4.66 -0.84 -11.52
CA LEU A 13 6.02 -0.33 -11.41
C LEU A 13 7.01 -1.43 -11.00
N VAL A 14 6.65 -2.26 -10.02
CA VAL A 14 7.52 -3.34 -9.52
C VAL A 14 7.79 -4.38 -10.60
N VAL A 15 6.76 -4.83 -11.33
CA VAL A 15 6.93 -5.79 -12.43
C VAL A 15 7.78 -5.20 -13.56
N THR A 16 7.52 -3.94 -13.92
CA THR A 16 8.28 -3.25 -14.97
C THR A 16 9.75 -3.07 -14.61
N ALA A 17 10.05 -2.76 -13.34
CA ALA A 17 11.41 -2.55 -12.87
C ALA A 17 12.19 -3.86 -12.64
N ASN A 18 11.50 -5.00 -12.56
CA ASN A 18 12.08 -6.31 -12.27
C ASN A 18 11.66 -7.34 -13.33
N PRO A 19 12.13 -7.19 -14.58
CA PRO A 19 11.82 -8.14 -15.64
C PRO A 19 12.35 -9.54 -15.31
N SER A 20 11.60 -10.55 -15.73
CA SER A 20 12.00 -11.96 -15.62
C SER A 20 13.34 -12.20 -16.33
N LYS A 21 14.12 -13.15 -15.79
CA LYS A 21 15.36 -13.63 -16.40
C LYS A 21 15.15 -14.88 -17.27
N SER A 22 13.94 -15.42 -17.30
CA SER A 22 13.60 -16.57 -18.14
C SER A 22 13.48 -16.13 -19.60
N GLU A 23 13.78 -17.06 -20.51
CA GLU A 23 13.52 -16.90 -21.95
C GLU A 23 12.23 -17.62 -22.38
N ASP A 24 11.66 -18.47 -21.51
CA ASP A 24 10.42 -19.18 -21.78
C ASP A 24 9.19 -18.27 -21.52
N PRO A 25 8.30 -18.06 -22.50
CA PRO A 25 7.16 -17.18 -22.34
C PRO A 25 6.20 -17.57 -21.21
N GLU A 26 6.06 -18.87 -20.90
CA GLU A 26 5.16 -19.33 -19.83
C GLU A 26 5.76 -19.00 -18.46
N ASP A 27 7.06 -19.23 -18.27
CA ASP A 27 7.77 -18.88 -17.05
C ASP A 27 7.81 -17.36 -16.82
N ILE A 28 8.05 -16.56 -17.86
CA ILE A 28 8.02 -15.09 -17.78
C ILE A 28 6.65 -14.61 -17.28
N ALA A 29 5.57 -15.17 -17.82
CA ALA A 29 4.22 -14.81 -17.43
C ALA A 29 3.91 -15.20 -15.98
N LYS A 30 4.30 -16.40 -15.55
CA LYS A 30 4.12 -16.86 -14.17
C LYS A 30 4.87 -15.99 -13.17
N GLU A 31 6.16 -15.75 -13.41
CA GLU A 31 7.00 -14.93 -12.52
C GLU A 31 6.46 -13.50 -12.41
N SER A 32 6.06 -12.91 -13.54
CA SER A 32 5.49 -11.56 -13.56
C SER A 32 4.17 -11.48 -12.80
N LEU A 33 3.31 -12.50 -12.94
CA LEU A 33 2.02 -12.57 -12.25
C LEU A 33 2.19 -12.75 -10.74
N GLU A 34 3.09 -13.62 -10.31
CA GLU A 34 3.41 -13.82 -8.89
C GLU A 34 3.95 -12.52 -8.28
N LEU A 35 4.91 -11.88 -8.95
CA LEU A 35 5.49 -10.62 -8.49
C LEU A 35 4.45 -9.51 -8.39
N PHE A 36 3.56 -9.40 -9.39
CA PHE A 36 2.45 -8.44 -9.37
C PHE A 36 1.55 -8.64 -8.15
N ILE A 37 1.10 -9.88 -7.91
CA ILE A 37 0.20 -10.20 -6.79
C ILE A 37 0.85 -9.88 -5.45
N HIS A 38 2.14 -10.21 -5.30
CA HIS A 38 2.88 -9.92 -4.08
C HIS A 38 3.04 -8.42 -3.85
N ALA A 39 3.44 -7.67 -4.88
CA ALA A 39 3.60 -6.21 -4.80
C ALA A 39 2.27 -5.51 -4.48
N TYR A 40 1.19 -5.92 -5.15
CA TYR A 40 -0.15 -5.38 -4.92
C TYR A 40 -0.61 -5.58 -3.48
N ARG A 41 -0.56 -6.83 -2.98
CA ARG A 41 -0.98 -7.14 -1.60
C ARG A 41 -0.14 -6.42 -0.56
N LEU A 42 1.15 -6.24 -0.83
CA LEU A 42 2.03 -5.47 0.05
C LEU A 42 1.60 -4.01 0.11
N ALA A 43 1.41 -3.39 -1.06
CA ALA A 43 0.97 -2.01 -1.18
C ALA A 43 -0.40 -1.77 -0.53
N GLU A 44 -1.36 -2.67 -0.74
CA GLU A 44 -2.68 -2.62 -0.10
C GLU A 44 -2.58 -2.67 1.43
N ARG A 45 -1.75 -3.54 1.98
CA ARG A 45 -1.52 -3.60 3.44
C ARG A 45 -0.95 -2.28 3.97
N TYR A 46 0.02 -1.69 3.27
CA TYR A 46 0.60 -0.41 3.69
C TYR A 46 -0.36 0.76 3.50
N ALA A 47 -1.17 0.77 2.44
CA ALA A 47 -2.22 1.75 2.23
C ALA A 47 -3.23 1.70 3.39
N ASN A 48 -3.68 0.51 3.77
CA ASN A 48 -4.62 0.32 4.88
C ASN A 48 -4.03 0.72 6.24
N ILE A 49 -2.76 0.37 6.52
CA ILE A 49 -2.08 0.77 7.76
C ILE A 49 -1.95 2.30 7.82
N SER A 50 -1.59 2.93 6.70
CA SER A 50 -1.54 4.39 6.58
C SER A 50 -2.88 5.02 6.96
N THR A 51 -3.98 4.58 6.32
CA THR A 51 -5.32 5.13 6.57
C THR A 51 -5.78 4.94 8.03
N ASN A 52 -5.64 3.74 8.60
CA ASN A 52 -6.09 3.47 9.97
C ASN A 52 -5.33 4.27 11.04
N CYS A 53 -4.05 4.59 10.81
CA CYS A 53 -3.28 5.46 11.70
C CYS A 53 -3.76 6.91 11.67
N TYR A 54 -4.33 7.40 10.56
CA TYR A 54 -4.91 8.74 10.50
C TYR A 54 -6.22 8.81 11.27
N ASP A 55 -7.14 7.86 11.02
CA ASP A 55 -8.46 7.86 11.67
C ASP A 55 -8.31 7.83 13.20
N THR A 56 -7.38 7.03 13.72
CA THR A 56 -7.11 6.98 15.16
C THR A 56 -6.43 8.24 15.70
N ALA A 57 -5.49 8.84 14.96
CA ALA A 57 -4.84 10.07 15.38
C ALA A 57 -5.79 11.27 15.38
N GLU A 58 -6.70 11.35 14.39
CA GLU A 58 -7.71 12.39 14.27
C GLU A 58 -8.72 12.31 15.42
N ILE A 59 -9.26 11.12 15.70
CA ILE A 59 -10.17 10.92 16.84
C ILE A 59 -9.52 11.29 18.17
N ILE A 60 -8.25 10.93 18.40
CA ILE A 60 -7.55 11.30 19.64
C ILE A 60 -7.39 12.82 19.76
N GLN A 61 -7.12 13.51 18.64
CA GLN A 61 -7.00 14.97 18.62
C GLN A 61 -8.36 15.64 18.87
N GLU A 62 -9.44 15.14 18.29
CA GLU A 62 -10.80 15.62 18.53
C GLU A 62 -11.23 15.44 19.99
N VAL A 63 -11.00 14.25 20.57
CA VAL A 63 -11.31 13.98 21.99
C VAL A 63 -10.54 14.94 22.91
N LYS A 64 -9.26 15.16 22.64
CA LYS A 64 -8.44 16.10 23.42
C LYS A 64 -8.95 17.54 23.31
N ASN A 65 -9.38 17.96 22.12
CA ASN A 65 -9.93 19.31 21.92
C ASN A 65 -11.29 19.46 22.62
N ALA A 66 -12.15 18.43 22.58
CA ALA A 66 -13.43 18.43 23.29
C ALA A 66 -13.26 18.52 24.81
N ASP A 67 -12.29 17.78 25.38
CA ASP A 67 -11.96 17.86 26.82
C ASP A 67 -11.44 19.26 27.23
N LEU A 68 -10.80 20.00 26.33
CA LEU A 68 -10.31 21.36 26.55
C LEU A 68 -11.42 22.43 26.48
N GLU A 69 -12.55 22.17 25.81
CA GLU A 69 -13.70 23.10 25.76
C GLU A 69 -14.68 22.90 26.92
N LEU A 70 -14.52 21.83 27.69
CA LEU A 70 -15.33 21.51 28.88
C LEU A 70 -14.72 22.00 30.21
N SER A 71 -13.58 22.72 30.17
CA SER A 71 -12.87 23.26 31.35
C SER A 71 -13.08 24.76 31.57
#